data_AF-A0A0B1ZQ46-F1
#
_entry.id   AF-A0A0B1ZQ46-F1
#
_cell.length_a   1.000
_cell.length_b   1.000
_cell.length_c   1.000
_cell.angle_alpha   90.00
_cell.angle_beta   90.00
_cell.angle_gamma   90.00
#
_symmetry.space_group_name_H-M   'P 1'
#
loop_
_entity.id
_entity.type
_entity.pdbx_description
1 polymer ?
#
loop_
_entity_poly.entity_id
_entity_poly.type
_entity_poly.pdbx_seq_one_letter_code
_entity_poly.pdbx_strand_id
1 'polypeptide(L)'
;MRGKVSVRFRQQGGALAMATLVALGSAGTARAQEAADATSMDQRVDAQVVAELEAEADQSSSEAGALALSQSKSEKGDLTGAAAVLERYLLIDKNAIEPRSQYAVLLCRLDDLQSGKFEGAKVASEAPGSEALDRVKAMCGGVTDLSEYTGGGMEQ
;
A
#
# COMPACT_ATOMS: atom_id res chain seq x y z
N MET A 1 -23.05 -31.80 -28.89
CA MET A 1 -23.18 -30.62 -29.76
C MET A 1 -22.45 -29.46 -29.09
N ARG A 2 -21.26 -29.09 -29.57
CA ARG A 2 -20.39 -28.06 -28.99
C ARG A 2 -20.43 -26.82 -29.89
N GLY A 3 -21.07 -25.75 -29.42
CA GLY A 3 -21.10 -24.46 -30.11
C GLY A 3 -19.83 -23.66 -29.84
N LYS A 4 -19.06 -23.35 -30.89
CA LYS A 4 -17.94 -22.41 -30.82
C LYS A 4 -18.49 -21.01 -31.08
N VAL A 5 -18.42 -20.13 -30.08
CA VAL A 5 -18.71 -18.70 -30.25
C VAL A 5 -17.39 -17.99 -30.49
N SER A 6 -17.19 -17.49 -31.71
CA SER A 6 -16.04 -16.66 -32.08
C SER A 6 -16.42 -15.19 -31.92
N VAL A 7 -15.81 -14.50 -30.95
CA VAL A 7 -15.94 -13.05 -30.81
C VAL A 7 -14.78 -12.40 -31.57
N ARG A 8 -15.08 -11.63 -32.62
CA ARG A 8 -14.12 -10.78 -33.34
C ARG A 8 -14.14 -9.39 -32.70
N PHE A 9 -13.05 -9.01 -32.02
CA PHE A 9 -12.87 -7.65 -31.54
C PHE A 9 -12.33 -6.78 -32.68
N ARG A 10 -13.05 -5.69 -32.97
CA ARG A 10 -12.79 -4.76 -34.07
C ARG A 10 -11.77 -3.72 -33.61
N GLN A 11 -10.59 -3.75 -34.20
CA GLN A 11 -9.54 -2.74 -34.06
C GLN A 11 -10.02 -1.42 -34.70
N GLN A 12 -10.25 -0.38 -33.90
CA GLN A 12 -10.42 0.99 -34.39
C GLN A 12 -9.07 1.71 -34.29
N GLY A 13 -8.45 1.90 -35.45
CA GLY A 13 -7.38 2.88 -35.60
C GLY A 13 -7.95 4.29 -35.67
N GLY A 14 -7.33 5.21 -34.94
CA GLY A 14 -7.52 6.64 -35.09
C GLY A 14 -6.16 7.31 -35.14
N ALA A 15 -5.69 7.61 -36.35
CA ALA A 15 -4.59 8.53 -36.60
C ALA A 15 -5.15 9.71 -37.40
N LEU A 16 -4.86 10.93 -36.95
CA LEU A 16 -4.90 12.23 -37.65
C LEU A 16 -4.61 13.29 -36.55
N ALA A 17 -3.38 13.77 -36.36
CA ALA A 17 -2.65 14.77 -37.15
C ALA A 17 -3.29 16.18 -37.15
N MET A 18 -2.43 17.20 -37.09
CA MET A 18 -2.64 18.67 -37.19
C MET A 18 -2.68 19.40 -35.83
N ALA A 19 -2.05 20.54 -35.62
CA ALA A 19 -1.10 21.31 -36.42
C ALA A 19 -0.40 22.30 -35.48
N THR A 20 0.87 22.56 -35.79
CA THR A 20 1.75 23.56 -35.20
C THR A 20 1.15 24.97 -35.31
N LEU A 21 1.18 25.74 -34.22
CA LEU A 21 1.11 27.20 -34.29
C LEU A 21 2.16 27.78 -33.33
N VAL A 22 3.27 28.18 -33.94
CA VAL A 22 4.33 28.99 -33.35
C VAL A 22 3.83 30.43 -33.29
N ALA A 23 3.71 30.99 -32.09
CA ALA A 23 3.60 32.43 -31.89
C ALA A 23 4.88 32.92 -31.21
N LEU A 24 5.81 33.43 -32.03
CA LEU A 24 6.84 34.37 -31.59
C LEU A 24 6.14 35.71 -31.28
N GLY A 25 6.31 36.22 -30.06
CA GLY A 25 5.69 37.48 -29.65
C GLY A 25 6.43 38.15 -28.50
N SER A 26 7.34 39.06 -28.88
CA SER A 26 7.76 40.29 -28.17
C SER A 26 8.45 40.19 -26.79
N ALA A 27 9.70 40.65 -26.81
CA ALA A 27 10.47 41.16 -25.69
C ALA A 27 9.67 42.20 -24.87
N GLY A 28 9.69 42.03 -23.55
CA GLY A 28 9.15 42.96 -22.57
C GLY A 28 9.97 42.90 -21.29
N THR A 29 10.82 43.92 -21.12
CA THR A 29 11.30 44.52 -19.86
C THR A 29 11.44 43.66 -18.60
N ALA A 30 12.68 43.57 -18.14
CA ALA A 30 13.11 43.37 -16.76
C ALA A 30 12.02 43.51 -15.68
N ARG A 31 11.70 42.39 -15.02
CA ARG A 31 11.50 42.38 -13.57
C ARG A 31 12.55 41.47 -12.96
N ALA A 32 13.61 42.09 -12.46
CA ALA A 32 14.24 41.58 -11.26
C ALA A 32 13.18 41.68 -10.14
N GLN A 33 12.42 40.61 -9.94
CA GLN A 33 11.82 40.34 -8.63
C GLN A 33 12.82 39.44 -7.92
N GLU A 34 13.65 40.11 -7.13
CA GLU A 34 14.30 39.52 -5.98
C GLU A 34 13.31 38.66 -5.19
N ALA A 35 13.80 37.47 -4.83
CA ALA A 35 13.66 36.80 -3.55
C ALA A 35 12.31 36.77 -2.80
N ALA A 36 12.09 35.58 -2.24
CA ALA A 36 11.25 35.29 -1.07
C ALA A 36 9.79 34.94 -1.35
N ASP A 37 9.55 33.78 -1.94
CA ASP A 37 8.48 32.91 -1.41
C ASP A 37 8.72 31.40 -1.69
N ALA A 38 10.00 31.02 -1.71
CA ALA A 38 10.36 29.63 -1.44
C ALA A 38 10.72 29.60 0.05
N THR A 39 10.10 28.69 0.79
CA THR A 39 10.35 28.41 2.22
C THR A 39 9.84 29.45 3.24
N SER A 40 8.53 29.69 3.28
CA SER A 40 7.85 29.70 4.58
C SER A 40 6.93 28.48 4.69
N MET A 41 7.53 27.28 4.59
CA MET A 41 6.98 26.12 5.27
C MET A 41 7.19 26.32 6.78
N ASP A 42 6.57 27.36 7.33
CA ASP A 42 6.23 27.45 8.74
C ASP A 42 5.15 26.40 8.97
N GLN A 43 5.56 25.13 8.90
CA GLN A 43 4.84 24.03 9.50
C GLN A 43 4.85 24.34 10.99
N ARG A 44 3.87 25.15 11.41
CA ARG A 44 3.40 25.06 12.78
C ARG A 44 2.88 23.65 12.91
N VAL A 45 3.75 22.80 13.40
CA VAL A 45 3.40 21.47 13.88
C VAL A 45 2.26 21.71 14.86
N ASP A 46 1.05 21.42 14.40
CA ASP A 46 -0.14 21.61 15.20
C ASP A 46 0.01 20.68 16.41
N ALA A 47 0.04 21.28 17.60
CA ALA A 47 0.17 20.53 18.85
C ALA A 47 -0.93 19.47 18.99
N GLN A 48 -2.11 19.71 18.40
CA GLN A 48 -3.18 18.73 18.35
C GLN A 48 -2.80 17.52 17.49
N VAL A 49 -2.26 17.75 16.29
CA VAL A 49 -1.84 16.66 15.39
C VAL A 49 -0.73 15.82 16.03
N VAL A 50 0.21 16.45 16.74
CA VAL A 50 1.25 15.71 17.48
C VAL A 50 0.63 14.86 18.57
N ALA A 51 -0.26 15.42 19.39
CA ALA A 51 -0.91 14.67 20.46
C ALA A 51 -1.74 13.49 19.93
N GLU A 52 -2.38 13.65 18.77
CA GLU A 52 -3.10 12.57 18.09
C GLU A 52 -2.14 11.46 17.62
N LEU A 53 -1.00 11.83 17.02
CA LEU A 53 0.01 10.86 16.58
C LEU A 53 0.66 10.11 17.76
N GLU A 54 0.92 10.80 18.87
CA GLU A 54 1.41 10.20 20.12
C GLU A 54 0.40 9.22 20.71
N ALA A 55 -0.88 9.60 20.76
CA ALA A 55 -1.94 8.72 21.23
C ALA A 55 -2.09 7.46 20.35
N GLU A 56 -2.00 7.61 19.02
CA GLU A 56 -1.99 6.45 18.11
C GLU A 56 -0.75 5.57 18.32
N ALA A 57 0.42 6.17 18.54
CA ALA A 57 1.66 5.44 18.84
C ALA A 57 1.52 4.63 20.12
N ASP A 58 1.06 5.25 21.21
CA ASP A 58 0.84 4.59 22.49
C ASP A 58 -0.19 3.46 22.37
N GLN A 59 -1.31 3.69 21.67
CA GLN A 59 -2.32 2.65 21.46
C GLN A 59 -1.77 1.48 20.64
N SER A 60 -1.00 1.74 19.59
CA SER A 60 -0.39 0.72 18.72
C SER A 60 0.80 -0.02 19.34
N SER A 61 1.23 0.33 20.56
CA SER A 61 2.37 -0.31 21.23
C SER A 61 2.07 -1.71 21.80
N SER A 62 0.80 -2.10 21.84
CA SER A 62 0.34 -3.43 22.29
C SER A 62 -0.42 -4.15 21.18
N GLU A 63 -0.43 -5.48 21.19
CA GLU A 63 -1.10 -6.28 20.16
C GLU A 63 -2.59 -5.93 20.05
N ALA A 64 -3.29 -5.97 21.20
CA ALA A 64 -4.71 -5.69 21.27
C ALA A 64 -5.04 -4.25 20.84
N GLY A 65 -4.20 -3.28 21.23
CA GLY A 65 -4.38 -1.88 20.84
C GLY A 65 -4.15 -1.65 19.34
N ALA A 66 -3.12 -2.28 18.76
CA ALA A 66 -2.85 -2.22 17.34
C ALA A 66 -3.98 -2.85 16.50
N LEU A 67 -4.47 -4.03 16.90
CA LEU A 67 -5.59 -4.69 16.23
C LEU A 67 -6.87 -3.83 16.30
N ALA A 68 -7.21 -3.30 17.47
CA ALA A 68 -8.39 -2.46 17.66
C ALA A 68 -8.31 -1.16 16.84
N LEU A 69 -7.15 -0.49 16.84
CA LEU A 69 -6.95 0.75 16.09
C LEU A 69 -6.96 0.49 14.57
N SER A 70 -6.31 -0.59 14.12
CA SER A 70 -6.32 -1.01 12.71
C SER A 70 -7.74 -1.32 12.22
N GLN A 71 -8.53 -2.02 13.04
CA GLN A 71 -9.94 -2.28 12.76
C GLN A 71 -10.72 -0.96 12.65
N SER A 72 -10.58 -0.05 13.62
CA SER A 72 -11.29 1.24 13.60
C SER A 72 -10.97 2.07 12.36
N LYS A 73 -9.70 2.12 11.94
CA LYS A 73 -9.30 2.81 10.70
C LYS A 73 -9.88 2.12 9.46
N SER A 74 -9.87 0.79 9.42
CA SER A 74 -10.46 0.00 8.34
C SER A 74 -11.96 0.24 8.19
N GLU A 75 -12.71 0.30 9.30
CA GLU A 75 -14.15 0.58 9.32
C GLU A 75 -14.48 1.99 8.82
N LYS A 76 -13.55 2.95 8.98
CA LYS A 76 -13.64 4.30 8.44
C LYS A 76 -13.20 4.41 6.97
N GLY A 77 -12.77 3.30 6.36
CA GLY A 77 -12.26 3.26 4.98
C GLY A 77 -10.78 3.62 4.84
N ASP A 78 -10.07 3.89 5.93
CA ASP A 78 -8.63 4.18 5.93
C ASP A 78 -7.81 2.89 6.01
N LEU A 79 -7.75 2.17 4.87
CA LEU A 79 -7.01 0.90 4.79
C LEU A 79 -5.51 1.09 4.91
N THR A 80 -4.96 2.19 4.38
CA THR A 80 -3.53 2.50 4.47
C THR A 80 -3.12 2.80 5.91
N GLY A 81 -3.88 3.64 6.63
CA GLY A 81 -3.63 3.90 8.04
C GLY A 81 -3.83 2.65 8.90
N ALA A 82 -4.82 1.81 8.58
CA ALA A 82 -5.00 0.52 9.24
C ALA A 82 -3.78 -0.40 9.09
N ALA A 83 -3.20 -0.46 7.90
CA ALA A 83 -2.01 -1.26 7.61
C ALA A 83 -0.77 -0.70 8.35
N ALA A 84 -0.58 0.62 8.34
CA ALA A 84 0.53 1.29 9.02
C ALA A 84 0.55 1.06 10.54
N VAL A 85 -0.63 0.98 11.17
CA VAL A 85 -0.75 0.65 12.61
C VAL A 85 -0.22 -0.76 12.90
N LEU A 86 -0.58 -1.75 12.07
CA LEU A 86 -0.11 -3.12 12.25
C LEU A 86 1.38 -3.25 11.93
N GLU A 87 1.86 -2.56 10.90
CA GLU A 87 3.29 -2.52 10.57
C GLU A 87 4.11 -2.01 11.76
N ARG A 88 3.68 -0.90 12.38
CA ARG A 88 4.34 -0.36 13.58
C ARG A 88 4.40 -1.37 14.72
N TYR A 89 3.31 -2.10 14.96
CA TYR A 89 3.32 -3.15 15.98
C TYR A 89 4.24 -4.32 15.61
N LEU A 90 4.29 -4.71 14.32
CA LEU A 90 5.18 -5.77 13.83
C LEU A 90 6.68 -5.40 13.90
N LEU A 91 7.03 -4.11 14.05
CA LEU A 91 8.38 -3.68 14.40
C LEU A 91 8.75 -4.03 15.86
N ILE A 92 7.75 -4.14 16.75
CA ILE A 92 7.92 -4.53 18.15
C ILE A 92 7.93 -6.06 18.26
N ASP A 93 6.89 -6.72 17.73
CA ASP A 93 6.81 -8.17 17.67
C ASP A 93 6.56 -8.66 16.25
N LYS A 94 7.65 -9.04 15.58
CA LYS A 94 7.61 -9.57 14.23
C LYS A 94 6.95 -10.96 14.14
N ASN A 95 6.78 -11.72 15.20
CA ASN A 95 6.20 -13.07 15.12
C ASN A 95 4.73 -13.09 15.55
N ALA A 96 4.12 -11.91 15.77
CA ALA A 96 2.72 -11.81 16.14
C ALA A 96 1.80 -12.23 14.97
N ILE A 97 1.29 -13.46 15.05
CA ILE A 97 0.52 -14.11 13.99
C ILE A 97 -0.75 -13.34 13.63
N GLU A 98 -1.53 -12.91 14.61
CA GLU A 98 -2.80 -12.24 14.35
C GLU A 98 -2.58 -10.88 13.65
N PRO A 99 -1.75 -9.94 14.17
CA PRO A 99 -1.38 -8.72 13.45
C PRO A 99 -0.79 -8.96 12.06
N ARG A 100 0.10 -9.95 11.90
CA ARG A 100 0.70 -10.27 10.59
C ARG A 100 -0.35 -10.75 9.59
N SER A 101 -1.29 -11.59 10.04
CA SER A 101 -2.38 -12.07 9.18
C SER A 101 -3.32 -10.95 8.75
N GLN A 102 -3.68 -10.04 9.66
CA GLN A 102 -4.53 -8.88 9.34
C GLN A 102 -3.81 -7.89 8.43
N TYR A 103 -2.51 -7.68 8.64
CA TYR A 103 -1.67 -6.86 7.77
C TYR A 103 -1.63 -7.43 6.34
N ALA A 104 -1.41 -8.74 6.19
CA ALA A 104 -1.45 -9.42 4.90
C ALA A 104 -2.81 -9.24 4.19
N VAL A 105 -3.92 -9.38 4.91
CA VAL A 105 -5.27 -9.14 4.38
C VAL A 105 -5.44 -7.69 3.91
N LEU A 106 -4.98 -6.71 4.69
CA LEU A 106 -5.08 -5.30 4.32
C LEU A 106 -4.28 -4.97 3.07
N LEU A 107 -3.06 -5.52 2.93
CA LEU A 107 -2.25 -5.36 1.71
C LEU A 107 -2.98 -5.89 0.47
N CYS A 108 -3.62 -7.06 0.57
CA CYS A 108 -4.40 -7.60 -0.54
C CYS A 108 -5.65 -6.77 -0.86
N ARG A 109 -6.29 -6.15 0.15
CA ARG A 109 -7.41 -5.21 -0.06
C ARG A 109 -6.96 -3.87 -0.66
N LEU A 110 -5.68 -3.51 -0.50
CA LEU A 110 -5.02 -2.35 -1.10
C LEU A 110 -4.46 -2.65 -2.50
N ASP A 111 -4.83 -3.78 -3.10
CA ASP A 111 -4.31 -4.30 -4.38
C ASP A 111 -2.79 -4.62 -4.39
N ASP A 112 -2.12 -4.59 -3.24
CA ASP A 112 -0.74 -5.09 -3.08
C ASP A 112 -0.73 -6.60 -2.78
N LEU A 113 -1.16 -7.37 -3.78
CA LEU A 113 -1.25 -8.82 -3.68
C LEU A 113 0.11 -9.50 -3.46
N GLN A 114 1.20 -8.91 -3.97
CA GLN A 114 2.53 -9.51 -3.85
C GLN A 114 3.02 -9.41 -2.40
N SER A 115 2.96 -8.22 -1.80
CA SER A 115 3.35 -8.05 -0.41
C SER A 115 2.42 -8.82 0.53
N GLY A 116 1.10 -8.80 0.28
CA GLY A 116 0.15 -9.56 1.10
C GLY A 116 0.38 -11.07 1.06
N LYS A 117 0.69 -11.64 -0.12
CA LYS A 117 1.04 -13.07 -0.24
C LYS A 117 2.37 -13.41 0.43
N PHE A 118 3.36 -12.52 0.37
CA PHE A 118 4.63 -12.68 1.08
C PHE A 118 4.44 -12.70 2.60
N GLU A 119 3.62 -11.79 3.12
CA GLU A 119 3.28 -11.76 4.54
C GLU A 119 2.47 -12.99 4.96
N GLY A 120 1.53 -13.44 4.13
CA GLY A 120 0.82 -14.70 4.31
C GLY A 120 1.72 -15.93 4.31
N ALA A 121 2.80 -15.92 3.55
CA ALA A 121 3.77 -17.02 3.51
C ALA A 121 4.54 -17.15 4.83
N LYS A 122 4.84 -16.03 5.50
CA LYS A 122 5.40 -16.04 6.86
C LYS A 122 4.40 -16.63 7.87
N VAL A 123 3.13 -16.23 7.78
CA VAL A 123 2.05 -16.85 8.59
C VAL A 123 1.96 -18.36 8.32
N ALA A 124 2.09 -18.80 7.08
CA ALA A 124 2.09 -20.21 6.72
C ALA A 124 3.26 -20.99 7.33
N SER A 125 4.44 -20.36 7.40
CA SER A 125 5.63 -20.95 8.01
C SER A 125 5.52 -21.08 9.53
N GLU A 126 4.95 -20.07 10.20
CA GLU A 126 4.92 -20.01 11.66
C GLU A 126 3.67 -20.70 12.25
N ALA A 127 2.54 -20.63 11.57
CA ALA A 127 1.25 -21.17 12.02
C ALA A 127 0.53 -21.92 10.88
N PRO A 128 1.10 -23.05 10.38
CA PRO A 128 0.50 -23.81 9.29
C PRO A 128 -0.87 -24.36 9.68
N GLY A 129 -1.85 -24.19 8.78
CA GLY A 129 -3.23 -24.67 8.99
C GLY A 129 -4.03 -23.89 10.02
N SER A 130 -3.54 -22.71 10.45
CA SER A 130 -4.29 -21.82 11.33
C SER A 130 -5.44 -21.12 10.59
N GLU A 131 -6.48 -20.72 11.33
CA GLU A 131 -7.55 -19.88 10.80
C GLU A 131 -7.01 -18.56 10.25
N ALA A 132 -5.97 -18.00 10.89
CA ALA A 132 -5.28 -16.81 10.42
C ALA A 132 -4.74 -16.98 9.00
N LEU A 133 -4.10 -18.13 8.71
CA LEU A 133 -3.63 -18.44 7.36
C LEU A 133 -4.79 -18.59 6.37
N ASP A 134 -5.88 -19.23 6.77
CA ASP A 134 -7.04 -19.43 5.88
C ASP A 134 -7.70 -18.10 5.51
N ARG A 135 -7.79 -17.14 6.44
CA ARG A 135 -8.25 -15.78 6.16
C ARG A 135 -7.37 -15.07 5.13
N VAL A 136 -6.04 -15.17 5.26
CA VAL A 136 -5.11 -14.57 4.29
C VAL A 136 -5.30 -15.20 2.91
N LYS A 137 -5.35 -16.54 2.83
CA LYS A 137 -5.56 -17.24 1.55
C LYS A 137 -6.87 -16.83 0.87
N ALA A 138 -7.95 -16.69 1.65
CA ALA A 138 -9.25 -16.30 1.12
C ALA A 138 -9.23 -14.88 0.51
N MET A 139 -8.53 -13.95 1.15
CA MET A 139 -8.45 -12.56 0.70
C MET A 139 -7.42 -12.32 -0.41
N CYS A 140 -6.30 -13.03 -0.37
CA CYS A 140 -5.17 -12.84 -1.28
C CYS A 140 -5.17 -13.80 -2.48
N GLY A 141 -6.10 -14.77 -2.52
CA GLY A 141 -6.12 -15.83 -3.55
C GLY A 141 -4.93 -16.79 -3.43
N GLY A 142 -4.50 -17.09 -2.19
CA GLY A 142 -3.33 -17.92 -1.88
C GLY A 142 -2.22 -17.17 -1.13
N VAL A 143 -1.08 -17.82 -0.95
CA VAL A 143 0.16 -17.28 -0.36
C VAL A 143 1.36 -17.72 -1.20
N THR A 144 2.47 -16.99 -1.13
CA THR A 144 3.68 -17.37 -1.88
C THR A 144 4.39 -18.55 -1.22
N ASP A 145 5.14 -19.33 -1.99
CA ASP A 145 6.06 -20.34 -1.45
C ASP A 145 7.40 -19.67 -1.11
N LEU A 146 7.79 -19.67 0.17
CA LEU A 146 9.05 -19.05 0.61
C LEU A 146 10.30 -19.75 0.06
N SER A 147 10.18 -21.00 -0.41
CA SER A 147 11.29 -21.70 -1.07
C SER A 147 11.74 -20.99 -2.36
N GLU A 148 10.82 -20.31 -3.05
CA GLU A 148 11.13 -19.52 -4.25
C GLU A 148 12.04 -18.32 -3.95
N TYR A 149 11.96 -17.75 -2.74
CA TYR A 149 12.78 -16.60 -2.33
C TYR A 149 14.11 -16.99 -1.69
N THR A 150 14.21 -18.20 -1.14
CA THR A 150 15.41 -18.68 -0.44
C THR A 150 16.31 -19.54 -1.32
N GLY A 151 15.79 -20.09 -2.43
CA GLY A 151 16.51 -21.00 -3.32
C GLY A 151 17.47 -20.34 -4.34
N GLY A 152 17.40 -19.02 -4.55
CA GLY A 152 18.17 -18.34 -5.60
C GLY A 152 19.61 -17.90 -5.24
N GLY A 153 20.09 -18.20 -4.02
CA GLY A 153 21.26 -17.52 -3.45
C GLY A 153 22.55 -18.31 -3.23
N MET A 154 22.63 -19.60 -3.59
CA MET A 154 23.80 -20.44 -3.26
C MET A 154 24.43 -21.19 -4.45
N GLU A 155 24.46 -20.59 -5.63
CA GLU A 155 25.34 -21.02 -6.72
C GLU A 155 26.23 -19.86 -7.17
N GLN A 156 27.28 -19.56 -6.39
CA GLN A 156 28.45 -18.79 -6.83
C GLN A 156 29.72 -19.36 -6.19
#